data_AF-A0A941NIY9-F1
#
_entry.id   AF-A0A941NIY9-F1
#
_cell.length_a   1.000
_cell.length_b   1.000
_cell.length_c   1.000
_cell.angle_alpha   90.00
_cell.angle_beta   90.00
_cell.angle_gamma   90.00
#
_symmetry.space_group_name_H-M   'P 1'
#
loop_
_entity.id
_entity.type
_entity.pdbx_description
1 polymer ?
#
loop_
_entity_poly.entity_id
_entity_poly.type
_entity_poly.pdbx_seq_one_letter_code
_entity_poly.pdbx_strand_id
1 'polypeptide(L)'
;VAFLDDEAQAMADLRGAKRAAALAIALADIGGLWPLEEVTGALTRFADACVQGALRFLLRKAAALHNMTEKDGAALEAATGLTVLAMGKYGAHELNYSSDIDLVVFYDAERFPFAKRGDVRSAAVDIVRGLVKLIAEITSDGYVFRTDLRLRPDAGATQVAISLDAAEAYYENLGQNWERAAMIKARPCAGDPQTGAAFREMIAPFIWRRNLDFAAIEDIQSIKRQIHAHAGHSEVAVAGHNIKLGRGGIREIEFFAQTQQLILGGRNPGLRAPSTLASLTALAANGTIAPETAADLARAYRYLRMLEHRLQMIEDEQTHTVPKSEEGVAHVACFMGHADAEDFRAALTRTLETVQGHYARLFQREADLADSHGSLVFTGVEDDPETLETLRAMGFGAPSQVAGTIRGWHHGRIRAMRSARARELLTKLTPAILKALASTADPDSAFI
;
A
#
# COMPACT_ATOMS: atom_id res chain seq x y z
N VAL A 1 1.21 28.49 -2.10
CA VAL A 1 2.44 29.26 -1.79
C VAL A 1 2.99 29.82 -3.10
N ALA A 2 3.13 31.14 -3.22
CA ALA A 2 3.72 31.76 -4.41
C ALA A 2 5.22 31.92 -4.17
N PHE A 3 6.01 30.96 -4.64
CA PHE A 3 7.46 30.96 -4.41
C PHE A 3 8.14 32.03 -5.28
N LEU A 4 8.96 32.88 -4.67
CA LEU A 4 9.95 33.72 -5.36
C LEU A 4 11.07 32.83 -5.94
N ASP A 5 11.82 33.32 -6.93
CA ASP A 5 12.80 32.54 -7.72
C ASP A 5 14.07 32.08 -6.94
N ASP A 6 14.09 32.25 -5.62
CA ASP A 6 15.16 31.77 -4.73
C ASP A 6 14.80 30.43 -4.07
N GLU A 7 15.72 29.47 -4.16
CA GLU A 7 15.55 28.12 -3.63
C GLU A 7 15.56 28.10 -2.10
N ALA A 8 16.41 28.91 -1.46
CA ALA A 8 16.48 28.98 0.00
C ALA A 8 15.18 29.55 0.58
N GLN A 9 14.67 30.65 0.00
CA GLN A 9 13.38 31.20 0.38
C GLN A 9 12.24 30.20 0.14
N ALA A 10 12.23 29.49 -1.00
CA ALA A 10 11.18 28.51 -1.27
C ALA A 10 11.17 27.36 -0.25
N MET A 11 12.34 26.91 0.18
CA MET A 11 12.48 25.90 1.24
C MET A 11 11.99 26.43 2.60
N ALA A 12 12.32 27.67 2.96
CA ALA A 12 11.86 28.31 4.19
C ALA A 12 10.33 28.46 4.22
N ASP A 13 9.74 28.94 3.13
CA ASP A 13 8.29 29.14 2.99
C ASP A 13 7.50 27.84 3.15
N LEU A 14 7.97 26.75 2.52
CA LEU A 14 7.35 25.43 2.65
C LEU A 14 7.34 24.94 4.10
N ARG A 15 8.44 25.14 4.82
CA ARG A 15 8.59 24.70 6.23
C ARG A 15 7.78 25.58 7.18
N GLY A 16 7.73 26.89 6.92
CA GLY A 16 6.82 27.81 7.60
C GLY A 16 5.36 27.39 7.44
N ALA A 17 4.96 27.06 6.20
CA ALA A 17 3.61 26.58 5.91
C ALA A 17 3.30 25.23 6.61
N LYS A 18 4.27 24.30 6.68
CA LYS A 18 4.11 23.04 7.42
C LYS A 18 3.82 23.29 8.88
N ARG A 19 4.60 24.15 9.55
CA ARG A 19 4.40 24.44 10.99
C ARG A 19 3.02 25.03 11.25
N ALA A 20 2.58 25.97 10.41
CA ALA A 20 1.25 26.57 10.52
C ALA A 20 0.13 25.55 10.27
N ALA A 21 0.25 24.73 9.23
CA ALA A 21 -0.73 23.69 8.91
C ALA A 21 -0.81 22.61 10.01
N ALA A 22 0.34 22.11 10.47
CA ALA A 22 0.41 21.10 11.52
C ALA A 22 -0.26 21.59 12.81
N LEU A 23 0.02 22.83 13.23
CA LEU A 23 -0.62 23.42 14.42
C LEU A 23 -2.14 23.53 14.25
N ALA A 24 -2.61 24.10 13.13
CA ALA A 24 -4.04 24.29 12.91
C ALA A 24 -4.81 22.95 12.85
N ILE A 25 -4.26 21.96 12.14
CA ILE A 25 -4.85 20.64 11.99
C ILE A 25 -4.84 19.91 13.34
N ALA A 26 -3.73 19.95 14.08
CA ALA A 26 -3.61 19.32 15.40
C ALA A 26 -4.60 19.90 16.41
N LEU A 27 -4.82 21.22 16.41
CA LEU A 27 -5.81 21.85 17.29
C LEU A 27 -7.24 21.39 16.97
N ALA A 28 -7.59 21.26 15.69
CA ALA A 28 -8.90 20.77 15.28
C ALA A 28 -9.11 19.29 15.63
N ASP A 29 -8.07 18.47 15.46
CA ASP A 29 -8.06 17.04 15.78
C ASP A 29 -8.16 16.79 17.29
N ILE A 30 -7.25 17.38 18.08
CA ILE A 30 -7.22 17.21 19.54
C ILE A 30 -8.45 17.83 20.20
N GLY A 31 -8.96 18.94 19.65
CA GLY A 31 -10.19 19.58 20.11
C GLY A 31 -11.47 18.83 19.75
N GLY A 32 -11.39 17.72 19.00
CA GLY A 32 -12.56 16.95 18.56
C GLY A 32 -13.48 17.73 17.61
N LEU A 33 -12.96 18.78 16.94
CA LEU A 33 -13.71 19.62 16.02
C LEU A 33 -13.85 18.96 14.65
N TRP A 34 -12.87 18.15 14.25
CA TRP A 34 -12.84 17.45 12.96
C TRP A 34 -12.89 15.94 13.16
N PRO A 35 -13.72 15.21 12.39
CA PRO A 35 -13.59 13.76 12.28
C PRO A 35 -12.25 13.40 11.62
N LEU A 36 -11.81 12.15 11.80
CA LEU A 36 -10.55 11.64 11.26
C LEU A 36 -10.39 11.96 9.77
N GLU A 37 -11.43 11.76 8.97
CA GLU A 37 -11.40 11.96 7.51
C GLU A 37 -11.14 13.41 7.12
N GLU A 38 -11.60 14.38 7.92
CA GLU A 38 -11.28 15.80 7.71
C GLU A 38 -9.82 16.10 8.07
N VAL A 39 -9.31 15.51 9.15
CA VAL A 39 -7.90 15.63 9.57
C VAL A 39 -6.96 15.05 8.51
N THR A 40 -7.16 13.79 8.11
CA THR A 40 -6.32 13.13 7.09
C THR A 40 -6.46 13.82 5.74
N GLY A 41 -7.67 14.26 5.39
CA GLY A 41 -7.92 15.04 4.19
C GLY A 41 -7.20 16.38 4.18
N ALA A 42 -7.14 17.10 5.31
CA ALA A 42 -6.41 18.36 5.44
C ALA A 42 -4.90 18.15 5.30
N LEU A 43 -4.34 17.13 5.96
CA LEU A 43 -2.93 16.74 5.81
C LEU A 43 -2.59 16.40 4.36
N THR A 44 -3.45 15.64 3.69
CA THR A 44 -3.30 15.30 2.28
C THR A 44 -3.36 16.51 1.36
N ARG A 45 -4.35 17.40 1.52
CA ARG A 45 -4.42 18.63 0.70
C ARG A 45 -3.21 19.54 0.93
N PHE A 46 -2.71 19.58 2.16
CA PHE A 46 -1.48 20.32 2.46
C PHE A 46 -0.25 19.70 1.76
N ALA A 47 -0.13 18.38 1.77
CA ALA A 47 0.91 17.67 1.03
C ALA A 47 0.80 17.92 -0.49
N ASP A 48 -0.41 17.86 -1.07
CA ASP A 48 -0.67 18.15 -2.48
C ASP A 48 -0.17 19.56 -2.83
N ALA A 49 -0.54 20.56 -2.02
CA ALA A 49 -0.13 21.95 -2.22
C ALA A 49 1.40 22.16 -2.14
N CYS A 50 2.08 21.42 -1.25
CA CYS A 50 3.53 21.46 -1.13
C CYS A 50 4.22 20.84 -2.36
N VAL A 51 3.80 19.64 -2.77
CA VAL A 51 4.38 18.93 -3.91
C VAL A 51 4.14 19.72 -5.20
N GLN A 52 2.91 20.17 -5.43
CA GLN A 52 2.57 21.00 -6.59
C GLN A 52 3.33 22.32 -6.59
N GLY A 53 3.38 23.01 -5.46
CA GLY A 53 4.10 24.26 -5.34
C GLY A 53 5.60 24.13 -5.61
N ALA A 54 6.23 23.09 -5.06
CA ALA A 54 7.65 22.77 -5.30
C ALA A 54 7.91 22.38 -6.76
N LEU A 55 7.03 21.58 -7.38
CA LEU A 55 7.12 21.24 -8.80
C LEU A 55 7.06 22.51 -9.67
N ARG A 56 6.05 23.38 -9.46
CA ARG A 56 5.90 24.65 -10.20
C ARG A 56 7.13 25.55 -10.07
N PHE A 57 7.77 25.59 -8.91
CA PHE A 57 9.03 26.32 -8.72
C PHE A 57 10.15 25.75 -9.60
N LEU A 58 10.34 24.43 -9.61
CA LEU A 58 11.39 23.78 -10.42
C LEU A 58 11.14 23.92 -11.92
N LEU A 59 9.88 23.84 -12.34
CA LEU A 59 9.48 24.03 -13.73
C LEU A 59 9.77 25.45 -14.22
N ARG A 60 9.53 26.48 -13.38
CA ARG A 60 9.93 27.86 -13.71
C ARG A 60 11.44 28.01 -13.86
N LYS A 61 12.23 27.40 -12.96
CA LYS A 61 13.70 27.39 -13.08
C LYS A 61 14.15 26.71 -14.38
N ALA A 62 13.55 25.58 -14.74
CA ALA A 62 13.85 24.89 -15.99
C ALA A 62 13.44 25.72 -17.21
N ALA A 63 12.25 26.31 -17.21
CA ALA A 63 11.78 27.20 -18.28
C ALA A 63 12.70 28.40 -18.50
N ALA A 64 13.19 29.02 -17.43
CA ALA A 64 14.16 30.11 -17.50
C ALA A 64 15.50 29.65 -18.12
N LEU A 65 16.03 28.49 -17.72
CA LEU A 65 17.26 27.92 -18.29
C LEU A 65 17.12 27.61 -19.78
N HIS A 66 15.92 27.22 -20.22
CA HIS A 66 15.60 26.91 -21.61
C HIS A 66 15.10 28.12 -22.42
N ASN A 67 15.12 29.34 -21.85
CA ASN A 67 14.63 30.57 -22.48
C ASN A 67 13.18 30.46 -23.01
N MET A 68 12.31 29.72 -22.32
CA MET A 68 10.90 29.61 -22.68
C MET A 68 10.18 30.93 -22.45
N THR A 69 9.20 31.23 -23.30
CA THR A 69 8.35 32.42 -23.18
C THR A 69 7.35 32.31 -22.04
N GLU A 70 6.83 31.10 -21.80
CA GLU A 70 5.95 30.79 -20.68
C GLU A 70 6.73 30.78 -19.36
N LYS A 71 6.20 31.48 -18.36
CA LYS A 71 6.81 31.68 -17.04
C LYS A 71 5.85 31.35 -15.90
N ASP A 72 4.56 31.17 -16.18
CA ASP A 72 3.59 30.76 -15.17
C ASP A 72 3.79 29.28 -14.82
N GLY A 73 4.00 29.01 -13.53
CA GLY A 73 4.28 27.65 -13.08
C GLY A 73 3.12 26.68 -13.29
N ALA A 74 1.87 27.15 -13.21
CA ALA A 74 0.70 26.29 -13.40
C ALA A 74 0.47 25.98 -14.89
N ALA A 75 0.69 26.95 -15.78
CA ALA A 75 0.67 26.75 -17.23
C ALA A 75 1.77 25.77 -17.66
N LEU A 76 3.00 25.93 -17.13
CA LEU A 76 4.09 24.98 -17.36
C LEU A 76 3.70 23.58 -16.88
N GLU A 77 3.26 23.44 -15.62
CA GLU A 77 2.83 22.16 -15.02
C GLU A 77 1.83 21.42 -15.92
N ALA A 78 0.79 22.12 -16.37
CA ALA A 78 -0.31 21.56 -17.17
C ALA A 78 0.13 21.07 -18.57
N ALA A 79 1.30 21.50 -19.08
CA ALA A 79 1.80 21.16 -20.40
C ALA A 79 3.15 20.42 -20.38
N THR A 80 3.66 20.05 -19.20
CA THR A 80 5.00 19.43 -19.07
C THR A 80 5.08 18.01 -19.59
N GLY A 81 3.98 17.28 -19.71
CA GLY A 81 4.03 15.85 -19.92
C GLY A 81 4.53 15.04 -18.71
N LEU A 82 4.78 15.65 -17.54
CA LEU A 82 5.24 14.96 -16.31
C LEU A 82 4.12 14.88 -15.29
N THR A 83 3.93 13.73 -14.64
CA THR A 83 2.94 13.53 -13.58
C THR A 83 3.57 12.93 -12.33
N VAL A 84 3.14 13.41 -11.15
CA VAL A 84 3.56 12.90 -9.84
C VAL A 84 2.37 12.22 -9.18
N LEU A 85 2.49 10.91 -8.94
CA LEU A 85 1.48 10.12 -8.25
C LEU A 85 1.76 10.06 -6.76
N ALA A 86 0.74 10.37 -5.98
CA ALA A 86 0.65 10.03 -4.57
C ALA A 86 0.25 8.56 -4.42
N MET A 87 0.98 7.83 -3.58
CA MET A 87 0.76 6.40 -3.33
C MET A 87 0.31 6.15 -1.88
N GLY A 88 -0.10 4.92 -1.57
CA GLY A 88 -0.39 4.49 -0.21
C GLY A 88 -1.39 5.40 0.52
N LYS A 89 -1.10 5.74 1.78
CA LYS A 89 -1.96 6.64 2.59
C LYS A 89 -2.11 8.03 1.95
N TYR A 90 -1.07 8.53 1.28
CA TYR A 90 -1.13 9.83 0.61
C TYR A 90 -2.10 9.83 -0.57
N GLY A 91 -2.04 8.77 -1.38
CA GLY A 91 -2.94 8.60 -2.50
C GLY A 91 -4.40 8.36 -2.06
N ALA A 92 -4.60 7.69 -0.94
CA ALA A 92 -5.94 7.39 -0.40
C ALA A 92 -6.59 8.50 0.44
N HIS A 93 -5.99 9.70 0.56
CA HIS A 93 -6.45 10.78 1.45
C HIS A 93 -6.45 10.40 2.95
N GLU A 94 -5.48 9.57 3.33
CA GLU A 94 -5.36 8.92 4.63
C GLU A 94 -4.02 9.27 5.31
N LEU A 95 -3.39 10.42 5.02
CA LEU A 95 -2.11 10.80 5.65
C LEU A 95 -2.23 10.96 7.18
N ASN A 96 -1.12 10.70 7.87
CA ASN A 96 -0.94 10.97 9.30
C ASN A 96 0.03 12.16 9.50
N TYR A 97 0.20 12.59 10.75
CA TYR A 97 1.13 13.67 11.13
C TYR A 97 2.59 13.36 10.80
N SER A 98 3.05 12.17 11.17
CA SER A 98 4.43 11.72 10.95
C SER A 98 4.43 10.54 9.99
N SER A 99 4.07 10.81 8.72
CA SER A 99 4.12 9.84 7.62
C SER A 99 5.08 10.29 6.53
N ASP A 100 5.71 9.33 5.86
CA ASP A 100 6.36 9.59 4.58
C ASP A 100 5.28 9.92 3.52
N ILE A 101 5.65 10.72 2.53
CA ILE A 101 4.89 10.82 1.28
C ILE A 101 5.51 9.88 0.25
N ASP A 102 4.75 8.87 -0.13
CA ASP A 102 5.14 7.94 -1.18
C ASP A 102 4.82 8.54 -2.55
N LEU A 103 5.84 8.78 -3.38
CA LEU A 103 5.70 9.36 -4.71
C LEU A 103 6.23 8.42 -5.81
N VAL A 104 5.54 8.41 -6.95
CA VAL A 104 6.04 7.83 -8.20
C VAL A 104 5.90 8.87 -9.30
N VAL A 105 6.94 9.05 -10.11
CA VAL A 105 6.95 10.09 -11.15
C VAL A 105 7.07 9.46 -12.52
N PHE A 106 6.13 9.82 -13.39
CA PHE A 106 6.13 9.43 -14.79
C PHE A 106 6.22 10.64 -15.70
N TYR A 107 6.80 10.45 -16.89
CA TYR A 107 6.84 11.50 -17.91
C TYR A 107 6.60 10.94 -19.31
N ASP A 108 5.99 11.76 -20.15
CA ASP A 108 5.87 11.55 -21.59
C ASP A 108 7.13 12.10 -22.27
N ALA A 109 7.88 11.24 -22.95
CA ALA A 109 9.16 11.60 -23.54
C ALA A 109 9.02 12.54 -24.76
N GLU A 110 7.88 12.52 -25.44
CA GLU A 110 7.60 13.35 -26.60
C GLU A 110 7.11 14.75 -26.20
N ARG A 111 6.43 14.85 -25.05
CA ARG A 111 5.87 16.12 -24.54
C ARG A 111 6.79 16.87 -23.59
N PHE A 112 7.77 16.22 -22.96
CA PHE A 112 8.60 16.85 -21.93
C PHE A 112 9.62 17.85 -22.54
N PRO A 113 9.49 19.17 -22.28
CA PRO A 113 10.19 20.19 -23.07
C PRO A 113 11.62 20.49 -22.61
N PHE A 114 12.04 19.94 -21.46
CA PHE A 114 13.30 20.33 -20.80
C PHE A 114 14.48 19.41 -21.14
N ALA A 115 14.47 18.76 -22.30
CA ALA A 115 15.54 17.84 -22.71
C ALA A 115 16.94 18.49 -22.61
N LYS A 116 17.86 17.85 -21.89
CA LYS A 116 19.20 18.38 -21.66
C LYS A 116 20.16 17.76 -22.68
N ARG A 117 20.57 18.53 -23.70
CA ARG A 117 21.38 18.03 -24.82
C ARG A 117 20.74 16.81 -25.52
N GLY A 118 19.41 16.80 -25.64
CA GLY A 118 18.64 15.69 -26.19
C GLY A 118 18.28 14.57 -25.20
N ASP A 119 18.79 14.62 -23.95
CA ASP A 119 18.45 13.66 -22.91
C ASP A 119 17.27 14.15 -22.06
N VAL A 120 16.08 13.66 -22.40
CA VAL A 120 14.82 13.91 -21.67
C VAL A 120 14.85 13.26 -20.28
N ARG A 121 15.41 12.05 -20.17
CA ARG A 121 15.42 11.25 -18.94
C ARG A 121 16.21 11.96 -17.85
N SER A 122 17.41 12.43 -18.18
CA SER A 122 18.26 13.15 -17.22
C SER A 122 17.58 14.42 -16.70
N ALA A 123 16.88 15.16 -17.57
CA ALA A 123 16.16 16.35 -17.15
C ALA A 123 14.96 16.05 -16.23
N ALA A 124 14.19 15.00 -16.53
CA ALA A 124 13.10 14.55 -15.66
C ALA A 124 13.63 14.10 -14.28
N VAL A 125 14.75 13.35 -14.25
CA VAL A 125 15.42 12.95 -13.01
C VAL A 125 15.92 14.15 -12.19
N ASP A 126 16.48 15.17 -12.85
CA ASP A 126 16.94 16.40 -12.18
C ASP A 126 15.76 17.14 -11.52
N ILE A 127 14.60 17.21 -12.18
CA ILE A 127 13.37 17.79 -11.59
C ILE A 127 12.93 16.99 -10.36
N VAL A 128 12.87 15.65 -10.43
CA VAL A 128 12.45 14.82 -9.28
C VAL A 128 13.41 14.95 -8.11
N ARG A 129 14.73 14.99 -8.36
CA ARG A 129 15.74 15.22 -7.32
C ARG A 129 15.57 16.60 -6.67
N GLY A 130 15.32 17.64 -7.47
CA GLY A 130 15.00 18.97 -6.96
C GLY A 130 13.73 18.97 -6.10
N LEU A 131 12.70 18.22 -6.50
CA LEU A 131 11.45 18.12 -5.75
C LEU A 131 11.68 17.46 -4.38
N VAL A 132 12.39 16.33 -4.36
CA VAL A 132 12.77 15.65 -3.12
C VAL A 132 13.60 16.58 -2.23
N LYS A 133 14.55 17.32 -2.81
CA LYS A 133 15.38 18.29 -2.08
C LYS A 133 14.52 19.34 -1.36
N LEU A 134 13.63 20.03 -2.09
CA LEU A 134 12.78 21.08 -1.53
C LEU A 134 11.91 20.59 -0.36
N ILE A 135 11.40 19.36 -0.48
CA ILE A 135 10.44 18.77 0.46
C ILE A 135 11.12 18.09 1.65
N ALA A 136 12.17 17.32 1.44
CA ALA A 136 12.72 16.38 2.43
C ALA A 136 14.04 16.80 3.07
N GLU A 137 14.79 17.74 2.48
CA GLU A 137 16.07 18.17 3.06
C GLU A 137 15.87 18.77 4.46
N ILE A 138 16.74 18.43 5.40
CA ILE A 138 16.68 19.01 6.75
C ILE A 138 17.49 20.31 6.74
N THR A 139 16.82 21.41 7.04
CA THR A 139 17.40 22.75 7.17
C THR A 139 17.30 23.24 8.62
N SER A 140 17.76 24.45 8.92
CA SER A 140 17.48 25.11 10.20
C SER A 140 15.99 25.25 10.51
N ASP A 141 15.15 25.28 9.48
CA ASP A 141 13.68 25.32 9.58
C ASP A 141 13.02 23.93 9.67
N GLY A 142 13.82 22.86 9.72
CA GLY A 142 13.36 21.46 9.66
C GLY A 142 13.18 20.97 8.24
N TYR A 143 12.17 20.13 8.02
CA TYR A 143 11.78 19.52 6.73
C TYR A 143 10.25 19.60 6.54
N VAL A 144 9.77 19.45 5.31
CA VAL A 144 8.33 19.45 5.00
C VAL A 144 7.75 18.05 5.22
N PHE A 145 8.16 17.10 4.38
CA PHE A 145 7.82 15.69 4.47
C PHE A 145 9.07 14.85 4.19
N ARG A 146 9.17 13.69 4.83
CA ARG A 146 10.04 12.64 4.33
C ARG A 146 9.41 12.08 3.05
N THR A 147 10.23 11.79 2.06
CA THR A 147 9.74 11.35 0.74
C THR A 147 10.28 9.97 0.43
N ASP A 148 9.40 9.03 0.10
CA ASP A 148 9.75 7.69 -0.35
C ASP A 148 9.42 7.52 -1.84
N LEU A 149 10.38 7.01 -2.61
CA LEU A 149 10.25 6.75 -4.04
C LEU A 149 10.30 5.25 -4.39
N ARG A 150 10.30 4.37 -3.38
CA ARG A 150 10.52 2.92 -3.54
C ARG A 150 9.34 2.17 -4.13
N LEU A 151 8.13 2.74 -4.14
CA LEU A 151 6.95 2.15 -4.76
C LEU A 151 6.91 2.26 -6.29
N ARG A 152 7.95 2.84 -6.91
CA ARG A 152 8.08 2.89 -8.37
C ARG A 152 8.42 1.51 -8.95
N PRO A 153 8.05 1.23 -10.22
CA PRO A 153 8.46 0.03 -10.95
C PRO A 153 9.92 -0.34 -10.73
N ASP A 154 10.21 -1.55 -10.26
CA ASP A 154 11.58 -2.06 -10.04
C ASP A 154 12.56 -1.00 -9.52
N ALA A 155 12.32 -0.50 -8.30
CA ALA A 155 13.09 0.60 -7.72
C ALA A 155 14.61 0.34 -7.61
N GLY A 156 15.06 -0.91 -7.72
CA GLY A 156 16.49 -1.25 -7.77
C GLY A 156 17.11 -1.01 -9.15
N ALA A 157 16.34 -1.18 -10.23
CA ALA A 157 16.81 -1.04 -11.60
C ALA A 157 16.38 0.27 -12.28
N THR A 158 15.32 0.93 -11.79
CA THR A 158 14.76 2.13 -12.42
C THR A 158 15.20 3.43 -11.77
N GLN A 159 15.23 4.46 -12.61
CA GLN A 159 15.44 5.84 -12.18
C GLN A 159 14.22 6.36 -11.40
N VAL A 160 14.42 7.46 -10.68
CA VAL A 160 13.37 8.14 -9.90
C VAL A 160 12.27 8.78 -10.75
N ALA A 161 12.49 8.92 -12.06
CA ALA A 161 11.51 9.33 -13.06
C ALA A 161 11.51 8.29 -14.20
N ILE A 162 10.33 7.83 -14.60
CA ILE A 162 10.16 6.73 -15.56
C ILE A 162 9.32 7.22 -16.74
N SER A 163 9.70 6.90 -17.98
CA SER A 163 8.86 7.25 -19.13
C SER A 163 7.58 6.42 -19.15
N LEU A 164 6.49 6.96 -19.70
CA LEU A 164 5.23 6.21 -19.84
C LEU A 164 5.44 4.88 -20.58
N ASP A 165 6.17 4.87 -21.70
CA ASP A 165 6.46 3.64 -22.47
C ASP A 165 7.19 2.57 -21.64
N ALA A 166 8.12 2.99 -20.79
CA ALA A 166 8.86 2.06 -19.94
C ALA A 166 7.97 1.51 -18.82
N ALA A 167 7.06 2.34 -18.29
CA ALA A 167 6.08 1.92 -17.30
C ALA A 167 5.05 0.96 -17.90
N GLU A 168 4.58 1.21 -19.12
CA GLU A 168 3.69 0.33 -19.88
C GLU A 168 4.33 -1.05 -20.05
N ALA A 169 5.53 -1.09 -20.65
CA ALA A 169 6.26 -2.32 -20.88
C ALA A 169 6.53 -3.09 -19.57
N TYR A 170 6.78 -2.39 -18.46
CA TYR A 170 6.96 -3.01 -17.15
C TYR A 170 5.67 -3.64 -16.62
N TYR A 171 4.58 -2.89 -16.55
CA TYR A 171 3.33 -3.39 -15.96
C TYR A 171 2.66 -4.48 -16.80
N GLU A 172 2.87 -4.48 -18.11
CA GLU A 172 2.41 -5.56 -18.99
C GLU A 172 3.16 -6.89 -18.76
N ASN A 173 4.47 -6.83 -18.51
CA ASN A 173 5.33 -8.02 -18.56
C ASN A 173 5.87 -8.49 -17.20
N LEU A 174 6.15 -7.56 -16.30
CA LEU A 174 6.94 -7.79 -15.07
C LEU A 174 6.19 -7.39 -13.78
N GLY A 175 5.07 -6.68 -13.90
CA GLY A 175 4.32 -6.15 -12.76
C GLY A 175 3.94 -7.23 -11.74
N GLN A 176 4.30 -6.98 -10.49
CA GLN A 176 4.14 -7.88 -9.35
C GLN A 176 2.75 -7.74 -8.72
N ASN A 177 2.28 -8.76 -8.01
CA ASN A 177 0.92 -8.74 -7.46
C ASN A 177 0.77 -7.68 -6.35
N TRP A 178 1.78 -7.49 -5.51
CA TRP A 178 1.77 -6.47 -4.46
C TRP A 178 1.67 -5.04 -5.04
N GLU A 179 2.21 -4.78 -6.23
CA GLU A 179 2.13 -3.47 -6.89
C GLU A 179 0.70 -3.12 -7.28
N ARG A 180 -0.14 -4.13 -7.54
CA ARG A 180 -1.57 -3.93 -7.84
C ARG A 180 -2.30 -3.37 -6.61
N ALA A 181 -2.05 -3.96 -5.44
CA ALA A 181 -2.60 -3.46 -4.18
C ALA A 181 -2.15 -2.02 -3.88
N ALA A 182 -0.87 -1.72 -4.13
CA ALA A 182 -0.34 -0.36 -3.97
C ALA A 182 -1.01 0.63 -4.94
N MET A 183 -1.24 0.22 -6.19
CA MET A 183 -1.82 1.05 -7.24
C MET A 183 -3.32 1.33 -7.07
N ILE A 184 -4.07 0.56 -6.26
CA ILE A 184 -5.46 0.89 -5.90
C ILE A 184 -5.56 2.30 -5.31
N LYS A 185 -4.57 2.68 -4.49
CA LYS A 185 -4.55 3.96 -3.79
C LYS A 185 -3.91 5.07 -4.63
N ALA A 186 -3.34 4.78 -5.79
CA ALA A 186 -2.56 5.73 -6.57
C ALA A 186 -3.44 6.84 -7.18
N ARG A 187 -3.04 8.10 -7.03
CA ARG A 187 -3.65 9.24 -7.73
C ARG A 187 -2.61 10.29 -8.11
N PRO A 188 -2.82 11.04 -9.20
CA PRO A 188 -2.05 12.26 -9.44
C PRO A 188 -2.23 13.26 -8.28
N CYS A 189 -1.11 13.82 -7.80
CA CYS A 189 -1.09 14.90 -6.81
C CYS A 189 -0.44 16.19 -7.33
N ALA A 190 0.38 16.09 -8.38
CA ALA A 190 0.95 17.22 -9.09
C ALA A 190 1.33 16.82 -10.53
N GLY A 191 1.63 17.82 -11.37
CA GLY A 191 2.03 17.63 -12.76
C GLY A 191 0.88 17.69 -13.75
N ASP A 192 1.18 17.36 -15.00
CA ASP A 192 0.27 17.38 -16.14
C ASP A 192 -0.92 16.43 -15.90
N PRO A 193 -2.16 16.96 -15.80
CA PRO A 193 -3.35 16.15 -15.58
C PRO A 193 -3.63 15.15 -16.71
N GLN A 194 -3.27 15.48 -17.95
CA GLN A 194 -3.48 14.61 -19.10
C GLN A 194 -2.55 13.39 -19.03
N THR A 195 -1.28 13.60 -18.69
CA THR A 195 -0.31 12.51 -18.46
C THR A 195 -0.76 11.62 -17.31
N GLY A 196 -1.21 12.22 -16.20
CA GLY A 196 -1.74 11.46 -15.06
C GLY A 196 -2.97 10.62 -15.42
N ALA A 197 -3.88 11.17 -16.23
CA ALA A 197 -5.05 10.44 -16.70
C ALA A 197 -4.67 9.29 -17.65
N ALA A 198 -3.77 9.54 -18.60
CA ALA A 198 -3.27 8.54 -19.55
C ALA A 198 -2.60 7.37 -18.82
N PHE A 199 -1.74 7.64 -17.83
CA PHE A 199 -1.13 6.59 -17.01
C PHE A 199 -2.16 5.73 -16.27
N ARG A 200 -3.18 6.35 -15.66
CA ARG A 200 -4.22 5.59 -14.94
C ARG A 200 -5.03 4.70 -15.87
N GLU A 201 -5.33 5.17 -17.07
CA GLU A 201 -6.03 4.38 -18.08
C GLU A 201 -5.18 3.19 -18.53
N MET A 202 -3.89 3.44 -18.82
CA MET A 202 -2.91 2.44 -19.19
C MET A 202 -2.76 1.32 -18.14
N ILE A 203 -2.69 1.65 -16.84
CA ILE A 203 -2.53 0.62 -15.79
C ILE A 203 -3.85 0.02 -15.30
N ALA A 204 -5.01 0.54 -15.72
CA ALA A 204 -6.29 0.03 -15.25
C ALA A 204 -6.49 -1.48 -15.51
N PRO A 205 -6.08 -2.06 -16.66
CA PRO A 205 -6.14 -3.51 -16.88
C PRO A 205 -5.19 -4.31 -15.96
N PHE A 206 -4.07 -3.72 -15.57
CA PHE A 206 -3.14 -4.30 -14.60
C PHE A 206 -3.77 -4.35 -13.20
N ILE A 207 -4.42 -3.28 -12.73
CA ILE A 207 -5.05 -3.31 -11.39
C ILE A 207 -6.32 -4.16 -11.41
N TRP A 208 -7.22 -3.91 -12.36
CA TRP A 208 -8.63 -4.31 -12.33
C TRP A 208 -8.93 -5.49 -13.27
N ARG A 209 -8.41 -6.65 -12.90
CA ARG A 209 -8.55 -7.89 -13.68
C ARG A 209 -9.99 -8.40 -13.72
N ARG A 210 -10.52 -8.66 -14.91
CA ARG A 210 -11.90 -9.19 -15.07
C ARG A 210 -12.05 -10.68 -14.72
N ASN A 211 -10.94 -11.42 -14.71
CA ASN A 211 -10.90 -12.85 -14.45
C ASN A 211 -10.04 -13.13 -13.20
N LEU A 212 -10.45 -14.14 -12.43
CA LEU A 212 -9.62 -14.74 -11.38
C LEU A 212 -8.47 -15.50 -12.06
N ASP A 213 -7.34 -14.82 -12.22
CA ASP A 213 -6.11 -15.42 -12.72
C ASP A 213 -5.25 -15.95 -11.57
N PHE A 214 -4.15 -16.64 -11.91
CA PHE A 214 -3.25 -17.23 -10.93
C PHE A 214 -2.69 -16.22 -9.92
N ALA A 215 -2.44 -14.98 -10.35
CA ALA A 215 -1.95 -13.94 -9.48
C ALA A 215 -3.01 -13.49 -8.46
N ALA A 216 -4.30 -13.46 -8.82
CA ALA A 216 -5.38 -13.23 -7.86
C ALA A 216 -5.49 -14.36 -6.81
N ILE A 217 -5.16 -15.61 -7.19
CA ILE A 217 -5.08 -16.74 -6.26
C ILE A 217 -3.88 -16.59 -5.31
N GLU A 218 -2.71 -16.18 -5.83
CA GLU A 218 -1.54 -15.89 -4.98
C GLU A 218 -1.81 -14.75 -3.99
N ASP A 219 -2.55 -13.72 -4.39
CA ASP A 219 -2.96 -12.62 -3.50
C ASP A 219 -3.77 -13.17 -2.31
N ILE A 220 -4.76 -14.02 -2.57
CA ILE A 220 -5.56 -14.73 -1.56
C ILE A 220 -4.67 -15.64 -0.66
N GLN A 221 -3.77 -16.42 -1.26
CA GLN A 221 -2.89 -17.34 -0.52
C GLN A 221 -1.85 -16.63 0.34
N SER A 222 -1.33 -15.48 -0.10
CA SER A 222 -0.39 -14.65 0.67
C SER A 222 -1.01 -14.15 1.96
N ILE A 223 -2.29 -13.79 1.90
CA ILE A 223 -3.06 -13.34 3.06
C ILE A 223 -3.38 -14.50 3.99
N LYS A 224 -3.73 -15.67 3.44
CA LYS A 224 -3.89 -16.90 4.22
C LYS A 224 -2.64 -17.17 5.07
N ARG A 225 -1.43 -17.08 4.51
CA ARG A 225 -0.17 -17.23 5.26
C ARG A 225 -0.03 -16.24 6.42
N GLN A 226 -0.40 -14.97 6.23
CA GLN A 226 -0.33 -13.96 7.29
C GLN A 226 -1.29 -14.27 8.45
N ILE A 227 -2.49 -14.78 8.14
CA ILE A 227 -3.46 -15.19 9.16
C ILE A 227 -2.90 -16.35 10.00
N HIS A 228 -2.36 -17.37 9.34
CA HIS A 228 -1.83 -18.56 10.03
C HIS A 228 -0.56 -18.27 10.84
N ALA A 229 0.32 -17.37 10.38
CA ALA A 229 1.51 -16.96 11.13
C ALA A 229 1.17 -16.35 12.52
N HIS A 230 -0.06 -15.89 12.72
CA HIS A 230 -0.53 -15.31 13.98
C HIS A 230 -1.55 -16.19 14.72
N ALA A 231 -1.93 -17.35 14.14
CA ALA A 231 -2.84 -18.33 14.73
C ALA A 231 -2.10 -19.23 15.74
N GLY A 232 -1.63 -18.66 16.86
CA GLY A 232 -0.91 -19.43 17.88
C GLY A 232 -0.34 -18.65 19.06
N HIS A 233 -0.46 -17.33 19.10
CA HIS A 233 0.05 -16.51 20.19
C HIS A 233 -1.06 -16.02 21.14
N SER A 234 -0.65 -15.91 22.41
CA SER A 234 -1.37 -15.52 23.64
C SER A 234 -2.24 -14.26 23.55
N GLU A 235 -2.99 -13.96 24.61
CA GLU A 235 -3.78 -12.72 24.78
C GLU A 235 -3.06 -11.48 24.23
N VAL A 236 -3.84 -10.58 23.60
CA VAL A 236 -3.32 -9.34 23.01
C VAL A 236 -2.82 -8.43 24.13
N ALA A 237 -1.52 -8.45 24.40
CA ALA A 237 -0.89 -7.52 25.33
C ALA A 237 -0.86 -6.11 24.72
N VAL A 238 -1.56 -5.15 25.34
CA VAL A 238 -1.64 -3.75 24.89
C VAL A 238 -0.28 -3.04 24.94
N ALA A 239 0.46 -3.21 26.03
CA ALA A 239 1.77 -2.60 26.18
C ALA A 239 2.75 -3.18 25.16
N GLY A 240 3.40 -2.30 24.37
CA GLY A 240 4.29 -2.73 23.29
C GLY A 240 3.58 -3.28 22.04
N HIS A 241 2.24 -3.25 21.97
CA HIS A 241 1.52 -3.68 20.78
C HIS A 241 1.77 -2.73 19.62
N ASN A 242 2.08 -3.28 18.43
CA ASN A 242 2.15 -2.49 17.22
C ASN A 242 0.77 -2.39 16.57
N ILE A 243 0.11 -1.24 16.67
CA ILE A 243 -1.28 -1.06 16.23
C ILE A 243 -1.47 -1.09 14.71
N LYS A 244 -0.37 -1.11 13.94
CA LYS A 244 -0.41 -1.19 12.47
C LYS A 244 -0.14 -2.59 11.97
N LEU A 245 0.95 -3.21 12.43
CA LEU A 245 1.44 -4.50 11.96
C LEU A 245 1.04 -5.67 12.86
N GLY A 246 0.69 -5.40 14.11
CA GLY A 246 0.22 -6.38 15.05
C GLY A 246 -1.16 -6.90 14.68
N ARG A 247 -1.49 -8.06 15.25
CA ARG A 247 -2.77 -8.74 15.09
C ARG A 247 -3.94 -7.82 15.42
N GLY A 248 -4.94 -7.76 14.54
CA GLY A 248 -6.08 -6.84 14.67
C GLY A 248 -5.77 -5.39 14.30
N GLY A 249 -4.56 -5.11 13.81
CA GLY A 249 -4.09 -3.76 13.52
C GLY A 249 -4.65 -3.15 12.24
N ILE A 250 -4.26 -1.90 11.98
CA ILE A 250 -4.69 -1.09 10.83
C ILE A 250 -4.48 -1.83 9.50
N ARG A 251 -3.35 -2.52 9.35
CA ARG A 251 -2.98 -3.22 8.12
C ARG A 251 -3.93 -4.37 7.78
N GLU A 252 -4.48 -5.07 8.77
CA GLU A 252 -5.47 -6.13 8.53
C GLU A 252 -6.77 -5.54 7.97
N ILE A 253 -7.21 -4.37 8.44
CA ILE A 253 -8.39 -3.68 7.90
C ILE A 253 -8.15 -3.21 6.46
N GLU A 254 -6.95 -2.65 6.20
CA GLU A 254 -6.55 -2.24 4.85
C GLU A 254 -6.52 -3.42 3.90
N PHE A 255 -5.92 -4.54 4.31
CA PHE A 255 -5.86 -5.76 3.51
C PHE A 255 -7.22 -6.43 3.34
N PHE A 256 -8.08 -6.42 4.36
CA PHE A 256 -9.46 -6.86 4.24
C PHE A 256 -10.07 -6.15 3.03
N ALA A 257 -10.19 -4.82 3.09
CA ALA A 257 -10.79 -4.04 2.02
C ALA A 257 -10.11 -4.28 0.65
N GLN A 258 -8.79 -4.10 0.56
CA GLN A 258 -8.05 -4.14 -0.70
C GLN A 258 -8.13 -5.50 -1.41
N THR A 259 -8.12 -6.60 -0.66
CA THR A 259 -8.18 -7.93 -1.25
C THR A 259 -9.48 -8.15 -1.99
N GLN A 260 -10.60 -7.75 -1.41
CA GLN A 260 -11.89 -7.85 -2.09
C GLN A 260 -11.97 -6.91 -3.30
N GLN A 261 -11.33 -5.75 -3.24
CA GLN A 261 -11.21 -4.87 -4.42
C GLN A 261 -10.40 -5.52 -5.54
N LEU A 262 -9.30 -6.21 -5.24
CA LEU A 262 -8.50 -6.92 -6.25
C LEU A 262 -9.29 -8.08 -6.89
N ILE A 263 -10.08 -8.79 -6.10
CA ILE A 263 -10.88 -9.94 -6.58
C ILE A 263 -12.09 -9.48 -7.40
N LEU A 264 -12.81 -8.45 -6.93
CA LEU A 264 -14.13 -8.08 -7.45
C LEU A 264 -14.13 -6.78 -8.27
N GLY A 265 -13.18 -5.88 -8.03
CA GLY A 265 -13.12 -4.55 -8.63
C GLY A 265 -13.00 -4.57 -10.16
N GLY A 266 -12.42 -5.63 -10.74
CA GLY A 266 -12.40 -5.80 -12.21
C GLY A 266 -13.79 -5.92 -12.84
N ARG A 267 -14.73 -6.57 -12.14
CA ARG A 267 -16.13 -6.74 -12.60
C ARG A 267 -17.06 -5.68 -12.06
N ASN A 268 -16.73 -5.07 -10.93
CA ASN A 268 -17.53 -4.05 -10.28
C ASN A 268 -16.72 -2.77 -10.05
N PRO A 269 -16.81 -1.78 -10.96
CA PRO A 269 -16.14 -0.49 -10.79
C PRO A 269 -16.53 0.26 -9.51
N GLY A 270 -17.71 0.02 -8.96
CA GLY A 270 -18.16 0.61 -7.70
C GLY A 270 -17.31 0.22 -6.49
N LEU A 271 -16.53 -0.86 -6.59
CA LEU A 271 -15.62 -1.32 -5.53
C LEU A 271 -14.22 -0.71 -5.63
N ARG A 272 -13.95 0.21 -6.55
CA ARG A 272 -12.59 0.74 -6.80
C ARG A 272 -12.24 1.99 -5.96
N ALA A 273 -12.96 2.21 -4.86
CA ALA A 273 -12.72 3.37 -4.00
C ALA A 273 -11.32 3.30 -3.34
N PRO A 274 -10.50 4.37 -3.39
CA PRO A 274 -9.11 4.28 -2.95
C PRO A 274 -8.94 4.27 -1.42
N SER A 275 -9.78 5.01 -0.69
CA SER A 275 -9.74 5.04 0.79
C SER A 275 -10.35 3.78 1.38
N THR A 276 -9.77 3.29 2.48
CA THR A 276 -10.21 2.09 3.19
C THR A 276 -11.66 2.21 3.66
N LEU A 277 -12.06 3.35 4.22
CA LEU A 277 -13.45 3.55 4.71
C LEU A 277 -14.48 3.59 3.58
N ALA A 278 -14.18 4.27 2.47
CA ALA A 278 -15.07 4.25 1.30
C ALA A 278 -15.13 2.86 0.65
N SER A 279 -14.03 2.10 0.66
CA SER A 279 -13.98 0.72 0.19
C SER A 279 -14.88 -0.19 1.03
N LEU A 280 -14.79 -0.13 2.37
CA LEU A 280 -15.70 -0.86 3.27
C LEU A 280 -17.18 -0.52 3.03
N THR A 281 -17.47 0.78 2.83
CA THR A 281 -18.82 1.25 2.52
C THR A 281 -19.31 0.68 1.19
N ALA A 282 -18.48 0.71 0.15
CA ALA A 282 -18.80 0.17 -1.17
C ALA A 282 -19.01 -1.35 -1.12
N LEU A 283 -18.19 -2.08 -0.36
CA LEU A 283 -18.32 -3.54 -0.18
C LEU A 283 -19.66 -3.90 0.47
N ALA A 284 -20.09 -3.17 1.50
CA ALA A 284 -21.39 -3.39 2.14
C ALA A 284 -22.56 -3.02 1.22
N ALA A 285 -22.49 -1.88 0.52
CA ALA A 285 -23.53 -1.45 -0.41
C ALA A 285 -23.74 -2.43 -1.58
N ASN A 286 -22.69 -3.18 -1.95
CA ASN A 286 -22.76 -4.22 -2.98
C ASN A 286 -23.04 -5.62 -2.42
N GLY A 287 -23.36 -5.76 -1.13
CA GLY A 287 -23.64 -7.04 -0.49
C GLY A 287 -22.45 -8.00 -0.43
N THR A 288 -21.23 -7.51 -0.61
CA THR A 288 -20.00 -8.32 -0.53
C THR A 288 -19.67 -8.67 0.92
N ILE A 289 -19.94 -7.73 1.84
CA ILE A 289 -19.80 -7.92 3.29
C ILE A 289 -21.09 -7.48 3.98
N ALA A 290 -21.32 -8.00 5.18
CA ALA A 290 -22.43 -7.57 6.01
C ALA A 290 -22.28 -6.08 6.39
N PRO A 291 -23.37 -5.28 6.42
CA PRO A 291 -23.32 -3.90 6.88
C PRO A 291 -22.68 -3.73 8.26
N GLU A 292 -22.91 -4.70 9.16
CA GLU A 292 -22.33 -4.74 10.50
C GLU A 292 -20.82 -4.90 10.45
N THR A 293 -20.29 -5.76 9.57
CA THR A 293 -18.85 -5.92 9.36
C THR A 293 -18.20 -4.63 8.89
N ALA A 294 -18.82 -3.93 7.93
CA ALA A 294 -18.32 -2.64 7.47
C ALA A 294 -18.33 -1.59 8.60
N ALA A 295 -19.41 -1.54 9.38
CA ALA A 295 -19.54 -0.61 10.49
C ALA A 295 -18.51 -0.87 11.60
N ASP A 296 -18.29 -2.14 11.96
CA ASP A 296 -17.32 -2.55 12.98
C ASP A 296 -15.90 -2.21 12.54
N LEU A 297 -15.51 -2.60 11.32
CA LEU A 297 -14.18 -2.31 10.77
C LEU A 297 -13.95 -0.81 10.58
N ALA A 298 -14.98 -0.04 10.21
CA ALA A 298 -14.88 1.41 10.11
C ALA A 298 -14.64 2.07 11.47
N ARG A 299 -15.35 1.65 12.52
CA ARG A 299 -15.12 2.14 13.89
C ARG A 299 -13.72 1.78 14.39
N ALA A 300 -13.30 0.53 14.18
CA ALA A 300 -11.98 0.07 14.54
C ALA A 300 -10.87 0.85 13.80
N TYR A 301 -11.03 1.05 12.49
CA TYR A 301 -10.09 1.82 11.69
C TYR A 301 -9.95 3.25 12.22
N ARG A 302 -11.08 3.94 12.49
CA ARG A 302 -11.04 5.30 13.04
C ARG A 302 -10.33 5.36 14.39
N TYR A 303 -10.65 4.43 15.29
CA TYR A 303 -10.03 4.37 16.62
C TYR A 303 -8.51 4.12 16.53
N LEU A 304 -8.09 3.12 15.75
CA LEU A 304 -6.67 2.80 15.59
C LEU A 304 -5.89 3.92 14.90
N ARG A 305 -6.48 4.59 13.91
CA ARG A 305 -5.87 5.75 13.23
C ARG A 305 -5.76 6.96 14.14
N MET A 306 -6.76 7.21 14.99
CA MET A 306 -6.67 8.25 16.03
C MET A 306 -5.54 7.92 17.02
N LEU A 307 -5.44 6.67 17.48
CA LEU A 307 -4.34 6.22 18.33
C LEU A 307 -2.98 6.37 17.64
N GLU A 308 -2.89 6.02 16.36
CA GLU A 308 -1.69 6.25 15.54
C GLU A 308 -1.30 7.73 15.53
N HIS A 309 -2.24 8.65 15.36
CA HIS A 309 -1.98 10.08 15.43
C HIS A 309 -1.43 10.50 16.80
N ARG A 310 -2.05 10.05 17.89
CA ARG A 310 -1.60 10.39 19.26
C ARG A 310 -0.21 9.86 19.55
N LEU A 311 0.10 8.63 19.14
CA LEU A 311 1.45 8.06 19.29
C LEU A 311 2.49 8.88 18.52
N GLN A 312 2.18 9.31 17.29
CA GLN A 312 3.10 10.09 16.47
C GLN A 312 3.29 11.54 16.99
N MET A 313 2.24 12.14 17.56
CA MET A 313 2.26 13.52 18.04
C MET A 313 3.17 13.76 19.26
N ILE A 314 3.46 12.74 20.06
CA ILE A 314 4.22 12.92 21.32
C ILE A 314 5.65 13.39 21.02
N GLU A 315 6.33 12.75 20.07
CA GLU A 315 7.74 13.04 19.72
C GLU A 315 7.92 13.42 18.24
N ASP A 316 6.83 13.65 17.49
CA ASP A 316 6.84 13.79 16.01
C ASP A 316 7.49 12.60 15.29
N GLU A 317 7.40 11.39 15.87
CA GLU A 317 8.06 10.19 15.39
C GLU A 317 7.14 9.26 14.58
N GLN A 318 7.76 8.45 13.72
CA GLN A 318 7.08 7.39 12.95
C GLN A 318 6.78 6.13 13.78
N THR A 319 6.26 6.32 14.99
CA THR A 319 5.92 5.21 15.87
C THR A 319 4.50 4.69 15.60
N HIS A 320 4.35 3.38 15.75
CA HIS A 320 3.08 2.65 15.68
C HIS A 320 2.91 1.73 16.89
N THR A 321 3.80 1.87 17.88
CA THR A 321 3.91 0.93 18.99
C THR A 321 3.45 1.64 20.25
N VAL A 322 2.48 1.06 20.94
CA VAL A 322 2.05 1.53 22.26
C VAL A 322 3.23 1.45 23.23
N PRO A 323 3.48 2.44 24.09
CA PRO A 323 4.56 2.38 25.07
C PRO A 323 4.53 1.09 25.90
N LYS A 324 5.72 0.62 26.28
CA LYS A 324 5.86 -0.57 27.14
C LYS A 324 5.70 -0.25 28.63
N SER A 325 5.97 0.99 29.03
CA SER A 325 5.85 1.43 30.43
C SER A 325 4.40 1.76 30.78
N GLU A 326 4.02 1.45 32.01
CA GLU A 326 2.69 1.80 32.55
C GLU A 326 2.42 3.31 32.48
N GLU A 327 3.42 4.13 32.80
CA GLU A 327 3.34 5.59 32.67
C GLU A 327 3.07 6.03 31.22
N GLY A 328 3.76 5.42 30.25
CA GLY A 328 3.56 5.73 28.84
C GLY A 328 2.17 5.32 28.35
N VAL A 329 1.65 4.17 28.81
CA VAL A 329 0.27 3.75 28.50
C VAL A 329 -0.74 4.72 29.10
N ALA A 330 -0.56 5.13 30.36
CA ALA A 330 -1.44 6.09 31.02
C ALA A 330 -1.44 7.46 30.31
N HIS A 331 -0.28 7.92 29.85
CA HIS A 331 -0.17 9.16 29.06
C HIS A 331 -0.95 9.06 27.74
N VAL A 332 -0.77 7.97 26.99
CA VAL A 332 -1.51 7.75 25.74
C VAL A 332 -3.01 7.61 25.99
N ALA A 333 -3.42 6.93 27.05
CA ALA A 333 -4.82 6.80 27.46
C ALA A 333 -5.45 8.18 27.71
N CYS A 334 -4.78 9.03 28.49
CA CYS A 334 -5.21 10.41 28.72
C CYS A 334 -5.30 11.20 27.41
N PHE A 335 -4.31 11.07 26.52
CA PHE A 335 -4.28 11.81 25.25
C PHE A 335 -5.35 11.35 24.25
N MET A 336 -5.77 10.10 24.35
CA MET A 336 -6.90 9.53 23.62
C MET A 336 -8.26 9.89 24.24
N GLY A 337 -8.29 10.53 25.42
CA GLY A 337 -9.51 10.93 26.11
C GLY A 337 -10.19 9.81 26.90
N HIS A 338 -9.46 8.74 27.26
CA HIS A 338 -9.96 7.69 28.15
C HIS A 338 -9.95 8.13 29.61
N ALA A 339 -10.82 7.52 30.43
CA ALA A 339 -10.91 7.82 31.85
C ALA A 339 -9.63 7.41 32.61
N ASP A 340 -9.06 6.25 32.26
CA ASP A 340 -7.82 5.72 32.82
C ASP A 340 -7.16 4.73 31.85
N ALA A 341 -6.01 4.18 32.26
CA ALA A 341 -5.26 3.21 31.47
C ALA A 341 -6.02 1.88 31.27
N GLU A 342 -6.86 1.46 32.22
CA GLU A 342 -7.62 0.22 32.13
C GLU A 342 -8.75 0.31 31.11
N ASP A 343 -9.48 1.44 31.08
CA ASP A 343 -10.49 1.72 30.06
C ASP A 343 -9.87 1.73 28.66
N PHE A 344 -8.70 2.39 28.50
CA PHE A 344 -7.95 2.37 27.23
C PHE A 344 -7.53 0.96 26.82
N ARG A 345 -6.96 0.17 27.75
CA ARG A 345 -6.54 -1.22 27.47
C ARG A 345 -7.73 -2.04 27.02
N ALA A 346 -8.85 -1.97 27.74
CA ALA A 346 -10.06 -2.71 27.41
C ALA A 346 -10.64 -2.28 26.05
N ALA A 347 -10.66 -0.98 25.75
CA ALA A 347 -11.12 -0.46 24.45
C ALA A 347 -10.23 -0.90 23.28
N LEU A 348 -8.90 -0.84 23.45
CA LEU A 348 -7.96 -1.26 22.43
C LEU A 348 -8.04 -2.78 22.20
N THR A 349 -8.06 -3.60 23.26
CA THR A 349 -8.19 -5.05 23.14
C THR A 349 -9.45 -5.44 22.39
N ARG A 350 -10.62 -4.89 22.78
CA ARG A 350 -11.89 -5.12 22.07
C ARG A 350 -11.81 -4.73 20.59
N THR A 351 -11.13 -3.63 20.29
CA THR A 351 -10.96 -3.16 18.91
C THR A 351 -10.13 -4.15 18.09
N LEU A 352 -8.98 -4.58 18.62
CA LEU A 352 -8.08 -5.52 17.95
C LEU A 352 -8.74 -6.89 17.75
N GLU A 353 -9.46 -7.39 18.76
CA GLU A 353 -10.22 -8.64 18.69
C GLU A 353 -11.36 -8.57 17.67
N THR A 354 -12.05 -7.43 17.58
CA THR A 354 -13.11 -7.20 16.58
C THR A 354 -12.55 -7.31 15.17
N VAL A 355 -11.43 -6.63 14.89
CA VAL A 355 -10.76 -6.68 13.59
C VAL A 355 -10.35 -8.11 13.27
N GLN A 356 -9.66 -8.76 14.20
CA GLN A 356 -9.21 -10.14 14.02
C GLN A 356 -10.39 -11.10 13.78
N GLY A 357 -11.50 -10.95 14.48
CA GLY A 357 -12.69 -11.78 14.31
C GLY A 357 -13.33 -11.64 12.93
N HIS A 358 -13.37 -10.43 12.36
CA HIS A 358 -13.81 -10.21 10.97
C HIS A 358 -12.79 -10.73 9.96
N TYR A 359 -11.51 -10.47 10.19
CA TYR A 359 -10.42 -10.91 9.32
C TYR A 359 -10.34 -12.44 9.22
N ALA A 360 -10.46 -13.15 10.34
CA ALA A 360 -10.48 -14.62 10.36
C ALA A 360 -11.72 -15.20 9.63
N ARG A 361 -12.91 -14.60 9.81
CA ARG A 361 -14.15 -15.07 9.16
C ARG A 361 -14.16 -14.88 7.65
N LEU A 362 -13.51 -13.84 7.14
CA LEU A 362 -13.41 -13.58 5.71
C LEU A 362 -12.81 -14.78 4.95
N PHE A 363 -11.85 -15.48 5.56
CA PHE A 363 -11.11 -16.57 4.93
C PHE A 363 -11.46 -17.97 5.44
N GLN A 364 -12.23 -18.09 6.54
CA GLN A 364 -12.83 -19.37 6.95
C GLN A 364 -13.80 -19.93 5.90
N ARG A 365 -14.46 -19.06 5.12
CA ARG A 365 -15.44 -19.47 4.09
C ARG A 365 -14.79 -19.90 2.77
N GLU A 366 -13.53 -19.51 2.52
CA GLU A 366 -12.71 -20.04 1.42
C GLU A 366 -11.99 -21.34 1.79
N ALA A 367 -11.88 -21.66 3.09
CA ALA A 367 -11.40 -22.95 3.56
C ALA A 367 -12.31 -24.12 3.14
N ASP A 368 -13.60 -23.86 2.85
CA ASP A 368 -14.52 -24.86 2.29
C ASP A 368 -14.28 -25.15 0.79
N LEU A 369 -13.44 -24.36 0.11
CA LEU A 369 -12.95 -24.64 -1.25
C LEU A 369 -11.60 -25.38 -1.23
N ALA A 370 -10.97 -25.51 -0.06
CA ALA A 370 -9.88 -26.45 0.15
C ALA A 370 -10.52 -27.81 0.50
N ASP A 371 -10.44 -28.73 -0.46
CA ASP A 371 -10.80 -30.13 -0.28
C ASP A 371 -10.20 -30.67 1.03
N SER A 372 -10.87 -31.66 1.63
CA SER A 372 -10.74 -32.23 2.99
C SER A 372 -9.35 -32.70 3.49
N HIS A 373 -8.25 -32.27 2.89
CA HIS A 373 -6.93 -32.84 3.05
C HIS A 373 -5.88 -31.90 3.65
N GLY A 374 -6.17 -30.60 3.88
CA GLY A 374 -5.24 -29.66 4.54
C GLY A 374 -4.75 -28.52 3.64
N SER A 375 -3.74 -27.78 4.09
CA SER A 375 -3.18 -26.62 3.37
C SER A 375 -2.09 -27.07 2.40
N LEU A 376 -2.21 -26.73 1.12
CA LEU A 376 -1.25 -27.11 0.07
C LEU A 376 -0.73 -25.84 -0.64
N VAL A 377 0.39 -25.29 -0.16
CA VAL A 377 0.99 -24.03 -0.64
C VAL A 377 2.39 -24.30 -1.19
N PHE A 378 2.56 -24.12 -2.50
CA PHE A 378 3.81 -24.45 -3.21
C PHE A 378 4.49 -23.26 -3.89
N THR A 379 3.99 -22.03 -3.71
CA THR A 379 4.40 -20.84 -4.50
C THR A 379 5.45 -19.96 -3.82
N GLY A 380 5.93 -20.33 -2.61
CA GLY A 380 6.95 -19.57 -1.87
C GLY A 380 8.40 -19.89 -2.26
N VAL A 381 9.37 -19.29 -1.58
CA VAL A 381 10.81 -19.64 -1.70
C VAL A 381 11.21 -20.74 -0.70
N GLU A 382 10.56 -20.78 0.46
CA GLU A 382 10.79 -21.75 1.55
C GLU A 382 9.61 -22.69 1.76
N ASP A 383 9.84 -23.85 2.37
CA ASP A 383 8.79 -24.81 2.72
C ASP A 383 7.80 -24.20 3.71
N ASP A 384 6.51 -24.29 3.36
CA ASP A 384 5.42 -23.93 4.24
C ASP A 384 5.20 -25.08 5.24
N PRO A 385 5.33 -24.85 6.57
CA PRO A 385 5.27 -25.93 7.56
C PRO A 385 3.96 -26.73 7.52
N GLU A 386 2.83 -26.05 7.29
CA GLU A 386 1.50 -26.67 7.22
C GLU A 386 1.35 -27.52 5.94
N THR A 387 1.96 -27.10 4.84
CA THR A 387 2.06 -27.90 3.61
C THR A 387 2.90 -29.16 3.83
N LEU A 388 4.00 -29.07 4.57
CA LEU A 388 4.80 -30.25 4.91
C LEU A 388 4.02 -31.22 5.81
N GLU A 389 3.30 -30.71 6.81
CA GLU A 389 2.43 -31.52 7.67
C GLU A 389 1.31 -32.19 6.88
N THR A 390 0.69 -31.45 5.97
CA THR A 390 -0.34 -31.96 5.07
C THR A 390 0.20 -33.09 4.19
N LEU A 391 1.37 -32.92 3.58
CA LEU A 391 2.01 -33.97 2.78
C LEU A 391 2.37 -35.21 3.62
N ARG A 392 2.86 -35.03 4.87
CA ARG A 392 3.08 -36.16 5.78
C ARG A 392 1.78 -36.89 6.11
N ALA A 393 0.70 -36.14 6.36
CA ALA A 393 -0.61 -36.71 6.63
C ALA A 393 -1.20 -37.46 5.42
N MET A 394 -0.81 -37.06 4.20
CA MET A 394 -1.14 -37.76 2.96
C MET A 394 -0.29 -39.03 2.72
N GLY A 395 0.74 -39.28 3.52
CA GLY A 395 1.59 -40.48 3.41
C GLY A 395 2.91 -40.29 2.66
N PHE A 396 3.31 -39.05 2.33
CA PHE A 396 4.63 -38.77 1.76
C PHE A 396 5.71 -38.77 2.85
N GLY A 397 6.73 -39.62 2.69
CA GLY A 397 7.89 -39.71 3.57
C GLY A 397 8.91 -38.59 3.36
N ALA A 398 8.95 -37.98 2.17
CA ALA A 398 9.84 -36.87 1.82
C ALA A 398 9.08 -35.57 1.44
N PRO A 399 8.29 -34.97 2.36
CA PRO A 399 7.40 -33.84 2.06
C PRO A 399 8.12 -32.61 1.50
N SER A 400 9.34 -32.30 1.97
CA SER A 400 10.14 -31.18 1.46
C SER A 400 10.59 -31.37 0.00
N GLN A 401 10.87 -32.61 -0.40
CA GLN A 401 11.27 -32.92 -1.78
C GLN A 401 10.07 -32.76 -2.73
N VAL A 402 8.90 -33.25 -2.32
CA VAL A 402 7.63 -33.08 -3.02
C VAL A 402 7.30 -31.60 -3.17
N ALA A 403 7.32 -30.85 -2.06
CA ALA A 403 7.03 -29.41 -2.05
C ALA A 403 8.02 -28.62 -2.93
N GLY A 404 9.32 -28.89 -2.83
CA GLY A 404 10.36 -28.26 -3.63
C GLY A 404 10.21 -28.51 -5.14
N THR A 405 9.75 -29.70 -5.52
CA THR A 405 9.53 -30.08 -6.92
C THR A 405 8.33 -29.33 -7.51
N ILE A 406 7.18 -29.35 -6.83
CA ILE A 406 5.97 -28.64 -7.26
C ILE A 406 6.22 -27.13 -7.32
N ARG A 407 6.93 -26.59 -6.32
CA ARG A 407 7.41 -25.20 -6.32
C ARG A 407 8.28 -24.89 -7.53
N GLY A 408 9.17 -25.80 -7.91
CA GLY A 408 9.96 -25.71 -9.14
C GLY A 408 9.09 -25.59 -10.40
N TRP A 409 7.98 -26.31 -10.45
CA TRP A 409 7.00 -26.19 -11.53
C TRP A 409 6.31 -24.82 -11.53
N HIS A 410 5.89 -24.32 -10.36
CA HIS A 410 5.30 -22.97 -10.23
C HIS A 410 6.27 -21.83 -10.57
N HIS A 411 7.57 -22.02 -10.34
CA HIS A 411 8.61 -21.08 -10.76
C HIS A 411 8.94 -21.15 -12.26
N GLY A 412 8.23 -21.97 -13.04
CA GLY A 412 8.46 -22.06 -14.48
C GLY A 412 9.81 -22.70 -14.86
N ARG A 413 10.41 -23.49 -13.95
CA ARG A 413 11.65 -24.25 -14.25
C ARG A 413 11.44 -25.22 -15.41
N ILE A 414 10.22 -25.75 -15.55
CA ILE A 414 9.79 -26.56 -16.70
C ILE A 414 9.20 -25.64 -17.77
N ARG A 415 9.64 -25.82 -19.02
CA ARG A 415 9.20 -25.00 -20.18
C ARG A 415 7.68 -24.91 -20.31
N ALA A 416 6.96 -26.01 -20.06
CA ALA A 416 5.50 -26.07 -20.11
C ALA A 416 4.83 -25.17 -19.06
N MET A 417 5.51 -24.85 -17.97
CA MET A 417 4.97 -24.08 -16.83
C MET A 417 5.39 -22.60 -16.83
N ARG A 418 5.91 -22.08 -17.96
CA ARG A 418 6.33 -20.67 -18.03
C ARG A 418 5.15 -19.70 -18.20
N SER A 419 4.07 -20.12 -18.86
CA SER A 419 2.90 -19.26 -19.04
C SER A 419 2.09 -19.15 -17.75
N ALA A 420 1.43 -18.00 -17.54
CA ALA A 420 0.53 -17.81 -16.42
C ALA A 420 -0.62 -18.85 -16.43
N ARG A 421 -1.16 -19.14 -17.62
CA ARG A 421 -2.23 -20.13 -17.81
C ARG A 421 -1.82 -21.55 -17.41
N ALA A 422 -0.60 -21.97 -17.72
CA ALA A 422 -0.12 -23.30 -17.36
C ALA A 422 0.03 -23.45 -15.83
N ARG A 423 0.55 -22.43 -15.15
CA ARG A 423 0.67 -22.41 -13.69
C ARG A 423 -0.69 -22.36 -12.98
N GLU A 424 -1.66 -21.65 -13.57
CA GLU A 424 -3.05 -21.67 -13.12
C GLU A 424 -3.66 -23.08 -13.19
N LEU A 425 -3.51 -23.77 -14.32
CA LEU A 425 -3.98 -25.14 -14.49
C LEU A 425 -3.28 -26.11 -13.54
N LEU A 426 -1.97 -25.96 -13.35
CA LEU A 426 -1.20 -26.75 -12.39
C LEU A 426 -1.78 -26.60 -10.98
N THR A 427 -2.00 -25.38 -10.51
CA THR A 427 -2.57 -25.10 -9.17
C THR A 427 -3.90 -25.83 -8.95
N LYS A 428 -4.76 -25.86 -9.97
CA LYS A 428 -6.06 -26.55 -9.91
C LYS A 428 -5.94 -28.07 -9.89
N LEU A 429 -4.94 -28.62 -10.56
CA LEU A 429 -4.75 -30.07 -10.70
C LEU A 429 -3.91 -30.67 -9.56
N THR A 430 -3.00 -29.91 -8.96
CA THR A 430 -2.05 -30.38 -7.94
C THR A 430 -2.72 -31.15 -6.78
N PRO A 431 -3.83 -30.68 -6.17
CA PRO A 431 -4.49 -31.43 -5.10
C PRO A 431 -4.98 -32.82 -5.53
N ALA A 432 -5.59 -32.90 -6.73
CA ALA A 432 -6.09 -34.17 -7.27
C ALA A 432 -4.95 -35.13 -7.64
N ILE A 433 -3.85 -34.59 -8.19
CA ILE A 433 -2.64 -35.35 -8.50
C ILE A 433 -2.04 -35.93 -7.21
N LEU A 434 -1.81 -35.09 -6.20
CA LEU A 434 -1.24 -35.52 -4.92
C LEU A 434 -2.12 -36.57 -4.23
N LYS A 435 -3.45 -36.44 -4.30
CA LYS A 435 -4.39 -37.43 -3.78
C LYS A 435 -4.29 -38.78 -4.50
N ALA A 436 -4.18 -38.78 -5.83
CA ALA A 436 -4.01 -39.99 -6.61
C ALA A 436 -2.67 -40.69 -6.27
N LEU A 437 -1.59 -39.92 -6.14
CA LEU A 437 -0.27 -40.45 -5.79
C LEU A 437 -0.22 -40.99 -4.35
N ALA A 438 -0.82 -40.26 -3.40
CA ALA A 438 -0.96 -40.67 -2.01
C ALA A 438 -1.72 -41.99 -1.83
N SER A 439 -2.59 -42.35 -2.77
CA SER A 439 -3.35 -43.62 -2.73
C SER A 439 -2.57 -44.85 -3.19
N THR A 440 -1.31 -44.68 -3.63
CA THR A 440 -0.46 -45.79 -4.07
C THR A 440 0.24 -46.48 -2.90
N ALA A 441 0.84 -47.65 -3.15
CA ALA A 441 1.58 -48.39 -2.13
C ALA A 441 2.87 -47.69 -1.67
N ASP A 442 3.42 -46.80 -2.50
CA ASP A 442 4.62 -46.00 -2.21
C ASP A 442 4.46 -44.60 -2.85
N PRO A 443 3.87 -43.63 -2.13
CA PRO A 443 3.58 -42.29 -2.64
C PRO A 443 4.81 -41.51 -3.12
N ASP A 444 5.96 -41.66 -2.45
CA ASP A 444 7.20 -40.96 -2.83
C ASP A 444 7.75 -41.49 -4.15
N SER A 445 7.78 -42.81 -4.34
CA SER A 445 8.19 -43.42 -5.61
C SER A 445 7.22 -43.11 -6.75
N ALA A 446 5.92 -42.97 -6.47
CA ALA A 446 4.93 -42.59 -7.48
C ALA A 446 5.01 -41.11 -7.91
N PHE A 447 5.59 -40.25 -7.05
CA PHE A 447 5.73 -38.82 -7.31
C PHE A 447 6.94 -38.47 -8.19
N ILE A 448 8.02 -39.26 -8.10
CA ILE A 448 9.24 -39.14 -8.93
C ILE A 448 8.94 -39.57 -10.38
#